data_AF-A0A443YSV8-F1
#
_entry.id   AF-A0A443YSV8-F1
#
_cell.length_a   1.000
_cell.length_b   1.000
_cell.length_c   1.000
_cell.angle_alpha   90.00
_cell.angle_beta   90.00
_cell.angle_gamma   90.00
#
_symmetry.space_group_name_H-M   'P 1'
#
loop_
_entity.id
_entity.type
_entity.pdbx_description
1 polymer ?
#
loop_
_entity_poly.entity_id
_entity_poly.type
_entity_poly.pdbx_seq_one_letter_code
_entity_poly.pdbx_strand_id
1 'polypeptide(L)'
;MKQYEHLPTSSASADIELIGVSKAFGGAHAVNDLSMHFRQGELCCLLGPSGCGKSTTLRIIAGLEQPDSGEIRINGRDMNGLAPQERNLGFVFQNYALFPHMNVFANVAYGLRSRGRLPGGQVKRAASDALAMVRLQGYGDRRVYELSGGEQQRVALARALVTNPDALLLDEPFSNLDARLREAMRAELADLRRRLGITTIFVTHDKEEAFALADRIVLMRDGRLEQVGLPEAMYLRPVSAFAAGFLGSVNSFALDETFSRTFGAAAAPRTGQVFVRPERIVLVRDGQGAFSVVEALFMGAYVRYRLHKVDDSGFPMVEAHRPNSEARFAPGDRVTVRVVPED
;
A
#
# COMPACT_ATOMS: atom_id res chain seq x y z
N MET A 1 -4.63 27.22 -7.69
CA MET A 1 -6.09 27.05 -7.82
C MET A 1 -6.38 26.50 -9.20
N LYS A 2 -7.15 25.41 -9.30
CA LYS A 2 -7.36 24.51 -10.46
C LYS A 2 -6.35 23.36 -10.57
N GLN A 3 -6.60 22.29 -9.80
CA GLN A 3 -6.09 20.94 -10.08
C GLN A 3 -6.82 19.87 -9.23
N TYR A 4 -8.17 19.85 -9.24
CA TYR A 4 -8.97 18.77 -8.62
C TYR A 4 -10.29 18.53 -9.37
N GLU A 5 -10.28 18.55 -10.71
CA GLU A 5 -11.52 18.41 -11.50
C GLU A 5 -11.82 16.99 -12.00
N HIS A 6 -11.07 15.97 -11.58
CA HIS A 6 -11.33 14.58 -11.95
C HIS A 6 -11.25 13.60 -10.76
N LEU A 7 -11.96 13.93 -9.68
CA LEU A 7 -12.53 12.86 -8.86
C LEU A 7 -13.79 12.38 -9.58
N PRO A 8 -13.89 11.12 -10.02
CA PRO A 8 -15.15 10.62 -10.55
C PRO A 8 -16.20 10.70 -9.44
N THR A 9 -17.14 11.65 -9.58
CA THR A 9 -18.46 11.63 -8.93
C THR A 9 -19.25 10.46 -9.51
N SER A 10 -18.81 9.25 -9.21
CA SER A 10 -19.58 8.03 -9.41
C SER A 10 -20.43 7.84 -8.16
N SER A 11 -21.72 7.61 -8.36
CA SER A 11 -22.76 7.38 -7.37
C SER A 11 -22.61 6.06 -6.60
N ALA A 12 -21.38 5.63 -6.31
CA ALA A 12 -21.11 4.63 -5.30
C ALA A 12 -21.14 5.34 -3.94
N SER A 13 -21.96 4.88 -3.00
CA SER A 13 -21.94 5.33 -1.61
C SER A 13 -20.51 5.24 -1.07
N ALA A 14 -19.95 6.37 -0.64
CA ALA A 14 -18.70 6.37 0.10
C ALA A 14 -19.02 5.99 1.55
N ASP A 15 -18.29 5.00 2.08
CA ASP A 15 -18.43 4.60 3.48
C ASP A 15 -17.66 5.55 4.39
N ILE A 16 -16.56 6.12 3.91
CA ILE A 16 -15.70 7.03 4.67
C ILE A 16 -15.25 8.18 3.76
N GLU A 17 -15.38 9.42 4.22
CA GLU A 17 -14.93 10.63 3.54
C GLU A 17 -14.05 11.47 4.46
N LEU A 18 -12.96 11.99 3.90
CA LEU A 18 -12.12 13.02 4.49
C LEU A 18 -12.28 14.28 3.65
N ILE A 19 -12.59 15.41 4.29
CA ILE A 19 -12.84 16.69 3.62
C ILE A 19 -11.93 17.75 4.26
N GLY A 20 -10.87 18.13 3.55
CA GLY A 20 -9.92 19.16 3.98
C GLY A 20 -9.22 18.85 5.30
N VAL A 21 -9.02 17.58 5.63
CA VAL A 21 -8.51 17.15 6.94
C VAL A 21 -7.07 17.58 7.12
N SER A 22 -6.76 18.25 8.23
CA SER A 22 -5.40 18.64 8.60
C SER A 22 -5.07 18.29 10.04
N LYS A 23 -3.81 17.92 10.28
CA LYS A 23 -3.25 17.63 11.59
C LYS A 23 -1.79 18.03 11.67
N ALA A 24 -1.42 18.82 12.68
CA ALA A 24 -0.06 19.20 12.99
C ALA A 24 0.39 18.71 14.37
N PHE A 25 1.67 18.38 14.49
CA PHE A 25 2.34 18.09 15.75
C PHE A 25 3.55 19.01 15.87
N GLY A 26 3.62 19.79 16.95
CA GLY A 26 4.75 20.71 17.18
C GLY A 26 4.98 21.71 16.04
N GLY A 27 3.94 22.10 15.30
CA GLY A 27 4.01 23.02 14.17
C GLY A 27 4.28 22.37 12.80
N ALA A 28 4.60 21.08 12.74
CA ALA A 28 4.76 20.35 11.48
C ALA A 28 3.46 19.60 11.11
N HIS A 29 2.96 19.80 9.88
CA HIS A 29 1.77 19.09 9.40
C HIS A 29 2.08 17.62 9.08
N ALA A 30 1.51 16.72 9.86
CA ALA A 30 1.51 15.29 9.55
C ALA A 30 0.44 14.94 8.50
N VAL A 31 -0.68 15.67 8.50
CA VAL A 31 -1.73 15.63 7.47
C VAL A 31 -2.06 17.07 7.11
N ASN A 32 -2.19 17.39 5.81
CA ASN A 32 -2.30 18.75 5.33
C ASN A 32 -3.32 18.84 4.19
N ASP A 33 -4.53 19.34 4.49
CA ASP A 33 -5.61 19.53 3.52
C ASP A 33 -5.95 18.25 2.71
N LEU A 34 -6.09 17.14 3.43
CA LEU A 34 -6.35 15.83 2.84
C LEU A 34 -7.85 15.66 2.54
N SER A 35 -8.17 15.55 1.25
CA SER A 35 -9.53 15.26 0.77
C SER A 35 -9.55 13.99 -0.07
N MET A 36 -10.30 12.98 0.38
CA MET A 36 -10.45 11.69 -0.32
C MET A 36 -11.63 10.90 0.22
N HIS A 37 -12.09 9.92 -0.55
CA HIS A 37 -13.19 9.03 -0.16
C HIS A 37 -12.79 7.56 -0.33
N PHE A 38 -13.39 6.72 0.51
CA PHE A 38 -13.31 5.26 0.47
C PHE A 38 -14.69 4.71 0.11
N ARG A 39 -14.75 3.93 -0.96
CA ARG A 39 -15.98 3.35 -1.50
C ARG A 39 -16.42 2.15 -0.67
N GLN A 40 -17.73 1.95 -0.60
CA GLN A 40 -18.30 0.78 0.05
C GLN A 40 -17.72 -0.54 -0.50
N GLY A 41 -17.27 -1.40 0.41
CA GLY A 41 -16.74 -2.74 0.14
C GLY A 41 -15.36 -2.79 -0.52
N GLU A 42 -14.70 -1.64 -0.76
CA GLU A 42 -13.37 -1.62 -1.37
C GLU A 42 -12.26 -1.89 -0.34
N LEU A 43 -11.16 -2.51 -0.79
CA LEU A 43 -9.88 -2.45 -0.09
C LEU A 43 -9.04 -1.34 -0.70
N CYS A 44 -8.89 -0.26 0.06
CA CYS A 44 -8.01 0.85 -0.31
C CYS A 44 -6.72 0.78 0.48
N CYS A 45 -5.59 0.74 -0.23
CA CYS A 45 -4.27 0.80 0.40
C CYS A 45 -3.78 2.25 0.50
N LEU A 46 -3.36 2.69 1.69
CA LEU A 46 -2.62 3.94 1.87
C LEU A 46 -1.13 3.61 1.84
N LEU A 47 -0.43 4.25 0.91
CA LEU A 47 0.97 4.04 0.61
C LEU A 47 1.71 5.38 0.63
N GLY A 48 3.00 5.36 0.93
CA GLY A 48 3.87 6.53 0.90
C GLY A 48 5.06 6.39 1.83
N PRO A 49 6.00 7.33 1.81
CA PRO A 49 7.21 7.30 2.64
C PRO A 49 6.91 7.21 4.13
N SER A 50 7.89 6.75 4.91
CA SER A 50 7.82 6.85 6.37
C SER A 50 7.62 8.30 6.79
N GLY A 51 6.68 8.54 7.71
CA GLY A 51 6.37 9.89 8.17
C GLY A 51 5.42 10.71 7.28
N CYS A 52 4.94 10.20 6.14
CA CYS A 52 4.05 10.98 5.26
C CYS A 52 2.59 11.14 5.76
N GLY A 53 2.26 10.60 6.95
CA GLY A 53 0.94 10.78 7.57
C GLY A 53 -0.04 9.62 7.46
N LYS A 54 0.35 8.44 6.96
CA LYS A 54 -0.56 7.27 6.78
C LYS A 54 -1.22 6.81 8.08
N SER A 55 -0.42 6.43 9.08
CA SER A 55 -0.95 5.97 10.37
C SER A 55 -1.66 7.09 11.13
N THR A 56 -1.21 8.35 10.98
CA THR A 56 -1.94 9.52 11.50
C THR A 56 -3.32 9.63 10.87
N THR A 57 -3.44 9.49 9.55
CA THR A 57 -4.71 9.50 8.82
C THR A 57 -5.62 8.37 9.31
N LEU A 58 -5.08 7.15 9.45
CA LEU A 58 -5.85 6.00 9.94
C LEU A 58 -6.34 6.22 11.38
N ARG A 59 -5.50 6.79 12.26
CA ARG A 59 -5.87 7.11 13.65
C ARG A 59 -6.90 8.24 13.73
N ILE A 60 -6.83 9.21 12.82
CA ILE A 60 -7.84 10.27 12.69
C ILE A 60 -9.19 9.67 12.29
N ILE A 61 -9.23 8.77 11.30
CA ILE A 61 -10.48 8.07 10.90
C ILE A 61 -11.02 7.26 12.09
N ALA A 62 -10.15 6.55 12.82
CA ALA A 62 -10.52 5.75 13.98
C ALA A 62 -10.97 6.57 15.21
N GLY A 63 -10.75 7.89 15.23
CA GLY A 63 -11.00 8.74 16.40
C GLY A 63 -9.95 8.61 17.52
N LEU A 64 -8.84 7.93 17.24
CA LEU A 64 -7.68 7.82 18.14
C LEU A 64 -6.83 9.09 18.15
N GLU A 65 -7.03 9.96 17.16
CA GLU A 65 -6.49 11.30 17.05
C GLU A 65 -7.60 12.20 16.52
N GLN A 66 -7.68 13.46 16.96
CA GLN A 66 -8.65 14.42 16.43
C GLN A 66 -7.96 15.30 15.38
N PRO A 67 -8.62 15.59 14.24
CA PRO A 67 -8.09 16.54 13.27
C PRO A 67 -8.09 17.95 13.88
N ASP A 68 -7.15 18.81 13.45
CA ASP A 68 -7.14 20.21 13.85
C ASP A 68 -8.14 21.04 13.02
N SER A 69 -8.43 20.60 11.79
CA SER A 69 -9.45 21.16 10.90
C SER A 69 -9.88 20.13 9.84
N GLY A 70 -10.96 20.44 9.13
CA GLY A 70 -11.61 19.55 8.18
C GLY A 70 -12.68 18.68 8.81
N GLU A 71 -13.29 17.81 8.01
CA GLU A 71 -14.43 16.98 8.40
C GLU A 71 -14.17 15.51 8.04
N ILE A 72 -14.63 14.61 8.91
CA ILE A 72 -14.60 13.17 8.70
C ILE A 72 -16.05 12.69 8.68
N ARG A 73 -16.48 12.07 7.59
CA ARG A 73 -17.80 11.43 7.52
C ARG A 73 -17.66 9.92 7.43
N ILE A 74 -18.51 9.21 8.16
CA ILE A 74 -18.68 7.76 8.01
C ILE A 74 -20.17 7.50 7.77
N ASN A 75 -20.50 6.83 6.66
CA ASN A 75 -21.88 6.62 6.21
C ASN A 75 -22.69 7.93 6.17
N GLY A 76 -22.05 9.02 5.71
CA GLY A 76 -22.64 10.36 5.64
C GLY A 76 -22.80 11.11 6.97
N ARG A 77 -22.44 10.51 8.12
CA ARG A 77 -22.50 11.16 9.44
C ARG A 77 -21.15 11.76 9.82
N ASP A 78 -21.14 13.00 10.31
CA ASP A 78 -19.93 13.64 10.86
C ASP A 78 -19.44 12.90 12.11
N MET A 79 -18.13 12.65 12.14
CA MET A 79 -17.40 11.91 13.18
C MET A 79 -16.50 12.80 14.03
N ASN A 80 -16.35 14.09 13.71
CA ASN A 80 -15.49 15.01 14.45
C ASN A 80 -15.88 15.06 15.94
N GLY A 81 -14.88 15.00 16.82
CA GLY A 81 -15.08 14.99 18.27
C GLY A 81 -15.59 13.66 18.85
N LEU A 82 -16.09 12.73 18.03
CA LEU A 82 -16.53 11.41 18.50
C LEU A 82 -15.33 10.53 18.87
N ALA A 83 -15.45 9.81 19.98
CA ALA A 83 -14.43 8.86 20.43
C ALA A 83 -14.46 7.55 19.62
N PRO A 84 -13.39 6.74 19.64
CA PRO A 84 -13.29 5.53 18.81
C PRO A 84 -14.46 4.56 18.94
N GLN A 85 -14.96 4.35 20.17
CA GLN A 85 -16.08 3.45 20.44
C GLN A 85 -17.41 3.90 19.83
N GLU A 86 -17.53 5.16 19.43
CA GLU A 86 -18.75 5.76 18.85
C GLU A 86 -18.77 5.69 17.32
N ARG A 87 -17.64 5.35 16.68
CA ARG A 87 -17.49 5.35 15.21
C ARG A 87 -17.79 4.01 14.54
N ASN A 88 -18.06 2.97 15.34
CA ASN A 88 -18.33 1.60 14.89
C ASN A 88 -17.31 1.03 13.87
N LEU A 89 -16.03 1.34 14.06
CA LEU A 89 -14.93 0.84 13.22
C LEU A 89 -14.19 -0.32 13.89
N GLY A 90 -13.69 -1.26 13.10
CA GLY A 90 -12.74 -2.27 13.52
C GLY A 90 -11.32 -1.77 13.30
N PHE A 91 -10.42 -1.91 14.28
CA PHE A 91 -9.03 -1.46 14.14
C PHE A 91 -8.05 -2.59 14.50
N VAL A 92 -7.09 -2.85 13.62
CA VAL A 92 -5.97 -3.76 13.85
C VAL A 92 -4.67 -2.96 13.86
N PHE A 93 -4.01 -2.94 15.01
CA PHE A 93 -2.74 -2.25 15.23
C PHE A 93 -1.55 -3.06 14.66
N GLN A 94 -0.46 -2.37 14.35
CA GLN A 94 0.80 -2.97 13.83
C GLN A 94 1.34 -4.12 14.69
N ASN A 95 1.34 -3.96 16.02
CA ASN A 95 1.78 -5.02 16.96
C ASN A 95 0.62 -5.90 17.45
N TYR A 96 -0.51 -5.89 16.73
CA TYR A 96 -1.78 -6.55 17.06
C TYR A 96 -2.46 -6.01 18.33
N ALA A 97 -1.70 -5.46 19.27
CA ALA A 97 -2.16 -4.93 20.56
C ALA A 97 -3.09 -5.90 21.28
N LEU A 98 -2.78 -7.20 21.24
CA LEU A 98 -3.50 -8.21 22.02
C LEU A 98 -3.22 -8.01 23.51
N PHE A 99 -4.22 -8.22 24.36
CA PHE A 99 -4.07 -8.13 25.80
C PHE A 99 -3.39 -9.40 26.31
N PRO A 100 -2.11 -9.34 26.76
CA PRO A 100 -1.31 -10.53 27.03
C PRO A 100 -1.81 -11.30 28.27
N HIS A 101 -2.49 -10.61 29.19
CA HIS A 101 -3.07 -11.20 30.40
C HIS A 101 -4.41 -11.92 30.14
N MET A 102 -5.00 -11.75 28.95
CA MET A 102 -6.26 -12.37 28.54
C MET A 102 -6.00 -13.60 27.65
N ASN A 103 -6.90 -14.59 27.69
CA ASN A 103 -6.91 -15.66 26.69
C ASN A 103 -7.49 -15.16 25.36
N VAL A 104 -7.43 -15.99 24.32
CA VAL A 104 -7.94 -15.67 22.99
C VAL A 104 -9.42 -15.28 23.01
N PHE A 105 -10.25 -16.05 23.72
CA PHE A 105 -11.67 -15.77 23.84
C PHE A 105 -11.93 -14.39 24.47
N ALA A 106 -11.26 -14.07 25.57
CA ALA A 106 -11.41 -12.80 26.25
C ALA A 106 -10.89 -11.62 25.41
N ASN A 107 -9.81 -11.82 24.64
CA ASN A 107 -9.34 -10.84 23.67
C ASN A 107 -10.41 -10.53 22.63
N VAL A 108 -10.97 -11.55 21.97
CA VAL A 108 -12.01 -11.37 20.95
C VAL A 108 -13.27 -10.76 21.56
N ALA A 109 -13.77 -11.31 22.66
CA ALA A 109 -15.01 -10.86 23.31
C ALA A 109 -14.94 -9.46 23.94
N TYR A 110 -13.75 -8.86 24.07
CA TYR A 110 -13.55 -7.60 24.78
C TYR A 110 -14.45 -6.47 24.26
N GLY A 111 -14.47 -6.22 22.95
CA GLY A 111 -15.26 -5.15 22.35
C GLY A 111 -16.77 -5.31 22.58
N LEU A 112 -17.28 -6.54 22.55
CA LEU A 112 -18.69 -6.85 22.85
C LEU A 112 -19.05 -6.55 24.31
N ARG A 113 -18.16 -6.90 25.24
CA ARG A 113 -18.36 -6.67 26.69
C ARG A 113 -18.31 -5.19 27.02
N SER A 114 -17.37 -4.44 26.46
CA SER A 114 -17.24 -3.00 26.68
C SER A 114 -18.45 -2.21 26.17
N ARG A 115 -19.14 -2.69 25.13
CA ARG A 115 -20.41 -2.09 24.67
C ARG A 115 -21.60 -2.38 25.58
N GLY A 116 -21.49 -3.34 26.52
CA GLY A 116 -22.46 -3.56 27.60
C GLY A 116 -23.85 -4.07 27.22
N ARG A 117 -24.06 -4.55 25.98
CA ARG A 117 -25.41 -4.77 25.41
C ARG A 117 -25.82 -6.23 25.18
N LEU A 118 -24.93 -7.20 25.32
CA LEU A 118 -25.22 -8.61 24.97
C LEU A 118 -25.21 -9.54 26.20
N PRO A 119 -26.22 -10.42 26.36
CA PRO A 119 -26.17 -11.51 27.32
C PRO A 119 -24.93 -12.40 27.12
N GLY A 120 -24.38 -12.96 28.20
CA GLY A 120 -23.12 -13.73 28.15
C GLY A 120 -23.12 -14.90 27.15
N GLY A 121 -24.26 -15.57 26.97
CA GLY A 121 -24.41 -16.64 25.98
C GLY A 121 -24.28 -16.14 24.53
N GLN A 122 -24.75 -14.93 24.23
CA GLN A 122 -24.60 -14.31 22.90
C GLN A 122 -23.17 -13.85 22.66
N VAL A 123 -22.50 -13.30 23.68
CA VAL A 123 -21.06 -12.97 23.62
C VAL A 123 -20.22 -14.20 23.29
N LYS A 124 -20.53 -15.34 23.93
CA LYS A 124 -19.79 -16.58 23.68
C LYS A 124 -19.92 -17.04 22.22
N ARG A 125 -21.15 -17.06 21.71
CA ARG A 125 -21.42 -17.45 20.31
C ARG A 125 -20.73 -16.53 19.33
N ALA A 126 -20.92 -15.21 19.45
CA ALA A 126 -20.32 -14.23 18.55
C ALA A 126 -18.78 -14.32 18.52
N ALA A 127 -18.13 -14.49 19.68
CA ALA A 127 -16.68 -14.67 19.73
C ALA A 127 -16.23 -15.99 19.10
N SER A 128 -16.98 -17.09 19.29
CA SER A 128 -16.71 -18.36 18.61
C SER A 128 -16.88 -18.26 17.09
N ASP A 129 -17.92 -17.57 16.62
CA ASP A 129 -18.18 -17.34 15.20
C ASP A 129 -17.06 -16.48 14.57
N ALA A 130 -16.63 -15.43 15.27
CA ALA A 130 -15.50 -14.60 14.83
C ALA A 130 -14.19 -15.38 14.72
N LEU A 131 -13.90 -16.26 15.70
CA LEU A 131 -12.75 -17.17 15.62
C LEU A 131 -12.87 -18.15 14.46
N ALA A 132 -14.09 -18.63 14.15
CA ALA A 132 -14.32 -19.51 13.02
C ALA A 132 -14.06 -18.81 11.67
N MET A 133 -14.46 -17.54 11.52
CA MET A 133 -14.22 -16.76 10.30
C MET A 133 -12.73 -16.65 9.94
N VAL A 134 -11.87 -16.59 10.96
CA VAL A 134 -10.41 -16.50 10.83
C VAL A 134 -9.69 -17.86 11.01
N ARG A 135 -10.42 -18.98 10.93
CA ARG A 135 -9.86 -20.35 11.00
C ARG A 135 -9.12 -20.67 12.31
N LEU A 136 -9.63 -20.16 13.43
CA LEU A 136 -9.13 -20.41 14.79
C LEU A 136 -10.16 -21.11 15.68
N GLN A 137 -10.98 -22.00 15.11
CA GLN A 137 -11.93 -22.81 15.88
C GLN A 137 -11.18 -23.59 16.98
N GLY A 138 -11.66 -23.53 18.22
CA GLY A 138 -11.06 -24.23 19.36
C GLY A 138 -9.88 -23.51 20.03
N TYR A 139 -9.46 -22.34 19.56
CA TYR A 139 -8.31 -21.60 20.14
C TYR A 139 -8.67 -20.75 21.34
N GLY A 140 -9.95 -20.66 21.72
CA GLY A 140 -10.46 -19.71 22.72
C GLY A 140 -9.76 -19.73 24.08
N ASP A 141 -9.32 -20.91 24.53
CA ASP A 141 -8.69 -21.08 25.85
C ASP A 141 -7.17 -20.82 25.84
N ARG A 142 -6.55 -20.76 24.66
CA ARG A 142 -5.11 -20.49 24.53
C ARG A 142 -4.76 -19.08 25.02
N ARG A 143 -3.53 -18.93 25.50
CA ARG A 143 -2.93 -17.65 25.86
C ARG A 143 -2.24 -17.03 24.65
N VAL A 144 -2.13 -15.71 24.62
CA VAL A 144 -1.54 -14.97 23.50
C VAL A 144 -0.09 -15.40 23.21
N TYR A 145 0.70 -15.68 24.25
CA TYR A 145 2.09 -16.12 24.11
C TYR A 145 2.25 -17.55 23.56
N GLU A 146 1.16 -18.33 23.49
CA GLU A 146 1.15 -19.68 22.90
C GLU A 146 0.89 -19.65 21.39
N LEU A 147 0.65 -18.46 20.83
CA LEU A 147 0.29 -18.26 19.43
C LEU A 147 1.50 -17.80 18.61
N SER A 148 1.63 -18.34 17.41
CA SER A 148 2.49 -17.81 16.35
C SER A 148 2.04 -16.40 15.92
N GLY A 149 2.92 -15.65 15.24
CA GLY A 149 2.60 -14.30 14.77
C GLY A 149 1.37 -14.23 13.86
N GLY A 150 1.18 -15.23 12.98
CA GLY A 150 0.01 -15.29 12.10
C GLY A 150 -1.29 -15.64 12.85
N GLU A 151 -1.21 -16.47 13.88
CA GLU A 151 -2.35 -16.75 14.76
C GLU A 151 -2.72 -15.51 15.58
N GLN A 152 -1.74 -14.77 16.11
CA GLN A 152 -1.98 -13.50 16.81
C GLN A 152 -2.67 -12.47 15.91
N GLN A 153 -2.23 -12.36 14.65
CA GLN A 153 -2.89 -11.50 13.67
C GLN A 153 -4.35 -11.90 13.45
N ARG A 154 -4.62 -13.20 13.28
CA ARG A 154 -5.99 -13.72 13.12
C ARG A 154 -6.86 -13.44 14.35
N VAL A 155 -6.31 -13.55 15.56
CA VAL A 155 -7.02 -13.16 16.79
C VAL A 155 -7.34 -11.65 16.79
N ALA A 156 -6.40 -10.80 16.36
CA ALA A 156 -6.63 -9.37 16.28
C ALA A 156 -7.72 -9.01 15.26
N LEU A 157 -7.75 -9.71 14.12
CA LEU A 157 -8.77 -9.57 13.10
C LEU A 157 -10.15 -10.05 13.60
N ALA A 158 -10.22 -11.20 14.27
CA ALA A 158 -11.45 -11.68 14.90
C ALA A 158 -11.98 -10.68 15.94
N ARG A 159 -11.09 -10.11 16.75
CA ARG A 159 -11.44 -9.07 17.74
C ARG A 159 -11.98 -7.80 17.09
N ALA A 160 -11.47 -7.41 15.93
CA ALA A 160 -12.00 -6.26 15.19
C ALA A 160 -13.37 -6.56 14.55
N LEU A 161 -13.56 -7.78 14.05
CA LEU A 161 -14.77 -8.17 13.31
C LEU A 161 -15.95 -8.56 14.21
N VAL A 162 -15.70 -9.03 15.43
CA VAL A 162 -16.76 -9.52 16.32
C VAL A 162 -17.84 -8.47 16.60
N THR A 163 -17.50 -7.18 16.51
CA THR A 163 -18.43 -6.07 16.75
C THR A 163 -19.30 -5.72 15.54
N ASN A 164 -19.19 -6.47 14.44
CA ASN A 164 -19.82 -6.17 13.15
C ASN A 164 -19.60 -4.71 12.72
N PRO A 165 -18.33 -4.28 12.55
CA PRO A 165 -18.00 -2.89 12.24
C PRO A 165 -18.42 -2.50 10.83
N ASP A 166 -18.63 -1.20 10.61
CA ASP A 166 -18.97 -0.65 9.29
C ASP A 166 -17.78 -0.69 8.33
N ALA A 167 -16.56 -0.52 8.87
CA ALA A 167 -15.32 -0.65 8.12
C ALA A 167 -14.17 -1.16 8.99
N LEU A 168 -13.14 -1.70 8.33
CA LEU A 168 -11.95 -2.27 8.94
C LEU A 168 -10.71 -1.43 8.61
N LEU A 169 -9.96 -1.06 9.65
CA LEU A 169 -8.73 -0.27 9.55
C LEU A 169 -7.55 -1.16 9.96
N LEU A 170 -6.55 -1.28 9.08
CA LEU A 170 -5.40 -2.16 9.26
C LEU A 170 -4.11 -1.33 9.17
N ASP A 171 -3.38 -1.19 10.28
CA ASP A 171 -2.12 -0.43 10.35
C ASP A 171 -0.92 -1.37 10.28
N GLU A 172 -0.28 -1.49 9.11
CA GLU A 172 0.88 -2.35 8.85
C GLU A 172 0.73 -3.79 9.39
N PRO A 173 -0.37 -4.50 9.07
CA PRO A 173 -0.74 -5.73 9.76
C PRO A 173 0.18 -6.92 9.45
N PHE A 174 1.11 -6.78 8.50
CA PHE A 174 2.04 -7.84 8.08
C PHE A 174 3.52 -7.54 8.38
N SER A 175 3.84 -6.40 9.01
CA SER A 175 5.22 -5.94 9.19
C SER A 175 6.07 -6.90 10.02
N ASN A 176 5.43 -7.64 10.93
CA ASN A 176 6.10 -8.53 11.89
C ASN A 176 6.14 -10.01 11.46
N LEU A 177 5.78 -10.31 10.20
CA LEU A 177 5.70 -11.68 9.67
C LEU A 177 6.86 -11.98 8.72
N ASP A 178 7.29 -13.23 8.66
CA ASP A 178 8.21 -13.70 7.61
C ASP A 178 7.51 -13.72 6.23
N ALA A 179 8.30 -13.84 5.16
CA ALA A 179 7.79 -13.73 3.79
C ALA A 179 6.73 -14.79 3.44
N ARG A 180 6.91 -16.04 3.87
CA ARG A 180 5.99 -17.14 3.55
C ARG A 180 4.67 -16.97 4.29
N LEU A 181 4.74 -16.63 5.57
CA LEU A 181 3.56 -16.38 6.37
C LEU A 181 2.81 -15.13 5.89
N ARG A 182 3.54 -14.10 5.50
CA ARG A 182 2.98 -12.88 4.91
C ARG A 182 2.19 -13.18 3.64
N GLU A 183 2.73 -13.95 2.71
CA GLU A 183 2.01 -14.35 1.48
C GLU A 183 0.72 -15.11 1.78
N ALA A 184 0.78 -16.08 2.71
CA ALA A 184 -0.40 -16.83 3.15
C ALA A 184 -1.46 -15.89 3.77
N MET A 185 -1.04 -14.96 4.64
CA MET A 185 -1.95 -14.01 5.29
C MET A 185 -2.54 -12.98 4.32
N ARG A 186 -1.80 -12.57 3.28
CA ARG A 186 -2.32 -11.73 2.18
C ARG A 186 -3.48 -12.43 1.47
N ALA A 187 -3.29 -13.70 1.10
CA ALA A 187 -4.33 -14.49 0.44
C ALA A 187 -5.57 -14.70 1.34
N GLU A 188 -5.36 -14.96 2.63
CA GLU A 188 -6.46 -15.09 3.60
C GLU A 188 -7.23 -13.78 3.80
N LEU A 189 -6.55 -12.63 3.87
CA LEU A 189 -7.19 -11.33 3.99
C LEU A 189 -8.03 -11.01 2.74
N ALA A 190 -7.49 -11.28 1.55
CA ALA A 190 -8.23 -11.09 0.29
C ALA A 190 -9.49 -11.99 0.22
N ASP A 191 -9.38 -13.24 0.68
CA ASP A 191 -10.52 -14.15 0.76
C ASP A 191 -11.57 -13.68 1.78
N LEU A 192 -11.14 -13.27 2.97
CA LEU A 192 -12.02 -12.76 4.00
C LEU A 192 -12.76 -11.49 3.55
N ARG A 193 -12.05 -10.55 2.92
CA ARG A 193 -12.66 -9.35 2.33
C ARG A 193 -13.75 -9.72 1.34
N ARG A 194 -13.47 -10.61 0.38
CA ARG A 194 -14.45 -11.04 -0.63
C ARG A 194 -15.70 -11.67 -0.01
N ARG A 195 -15.53 -12.41 1.09
CA ARG A 195 -16.65 -13.03 1.82
C ARG A 195 -17.49 -12.03 2.61
N LEU A 196 -16.86 -11.01 3.20
CA LEU A 196 -17.54 -10.07 4.10
C LEU A 196 -18.04 -8.80 3.40
N GLY A 197 -17.43 -8.39 2.28
CA GLY A 197 -17.77 -7.16 1.58
C GLY A 197 -17.55 -5.90 2.42
N ILE A 198 -16.71 -5.96 3.46
CA ILE A 198 -16.45 -4.86 4.38
C ILE A 198 -15.44 -3.88 3.79
N THR A 199 -15.74 -2.58 3.86
CA THR A 199 -14.79 -1.52 3.49
C THR A 199 -13.54 -1.63 4.33
N THR A 200 -12.38 -1.68 3.67
CA THR A 200 -11.11 -1.92 4.33
C THR A 200 -10.09 -0.86 3.94
N ILE A 201 -9.53 -0.19 4.94
CA ILE A 201 -8.40 0.73 4.76
C ILE A 201 -7.15 0.04 5.27
N PHE A 202 -6.17 -0.15 4.39
CA PHE A 202 -4.95 -0.89 4.65
C PHE A 202 -3.72 0.01 4.52
N VAL A 203 -3.01 0.24 5.61
CA VAL A 203 -1.75 1.01 5.60
C VAL A 203 -0.59 0.04 5.48
N THR A 204 0.31 0.31 4.54
CA THR A 204 1.56 -0.43 4.39
C THR A 204 2.68 0.44 3.86
N HIS A 205 3.91 -0.03 4.02
CA HIS A 205 5.10 0.48 3.35
C HIS A 205 5.57 -0.45 2.22
N ASP A 206 4.96 -1.63 2.08
CA ASP A 206 5.28 -2.62 1.05
C ASP A 206 4.43 -2.37 -0.21
N LYS A 207 5.09 -2.13 -1.33
CA LYS A 207 4.44 -1.84 -2.63
C LYS A 207 3.78 -3.09 -3.21
N GLU A 208 4.38 -4.27 -3.00
CA GLU A 208 3.84 -5.53 -3.48
C GLU A 208 2.51 -5.85 -2.81
N GLU A 209 2.35 -5.49 -1.53
CA GLU A 209 1.07 -5.58 -0.83
C GLU A 209 0.00 -4.71 -1.46
N ALA A 210 0.35 -3.45 -1.71
CA ALA A 210 -0.55 -2.51 -2.32
C ALA A 210 -0.97 -2.96 -3.73
N PHE A 211 -0.03 -3.47 -4.54
CA PHE A 211 -0.34 -3.94 -5.88
C PHE A 211 -1.13 -5.25 -5.90
N ALA A 212 -0.88 -6.17 -4.97
CA ALA A 212 -1.51 -7.49 -4.96
C ALA A 212 -2.91 -7.51 -4.32
N LEU A 213 -3.19 -6.61 -3.37
CA LEU A 213 -4.42 -6.65 -2.57
C LEU A 213 -5.42 -5.56 -2.86
N ALA A 214 -4.95 -4.38 -3.27
CA ALA A 214 -5.78 -3.18 -3.29
C ALA A 214 -6.69 -3.15 -4.51
N ASP A 215 -7.94 -2.76 -4.29
CA ASP A 215 -8.80 -2.33 -5.38
C ASP A 215 -8.39 -0.91 -5.83
N ARG A 216 -7.90 -0.10 -4.87
CA ARG A 216 -7.36 1.26 -5.09
C ARG A 216 -6.17 1.54 -4.19
N ILE A 217 -5.20 2.28 -4.70
CA ILE A 217 -4.06 2.79 -3.92
C ILE A 217 -4.21 4.30 -3.80
N VAL A 218 -4.01 4.80 -2.58
CA VAL A 218 -3.82 6.21 -2.25
C VAL A 218 -2.34 6.39 -1.94
N LEU A 219 -1.63 7.12 -2.79
CA LEU A 219 -0.25 7.54 -2.54
C LEU A 219 -0.26 8.88 -1.82
N MET A 220 0.40 8.93 -0.66
CA MET A 220 0.57 10.14 0.15
C MET A 220 2.02 10.62 0.13
N ARG A 221 2.19 11.93 0.15
CA ARG A 221 3.48 12.61 0.26
C ARG A 221 3.33 13.86 1.12
N ASP A 222 4.20 14.03 2.11
CA ASP A 222 4.27 15.24 2.95
C ASP A 222 2.90 15.67 3.53
N GLY A 223 2.12 14.69 4.00
CA GLY A 223 0.78 14.89 4.57
C GLY A 223 -0.34 15.14 3.56
N ARG A 224 -0.05 15.11 2.26
CA ARG A 224 -0.99 15.39 1.15
C ARG A 224 -1.26 14.15 0.31
N LEU A 225 -2.37 14.18 -0.42
CA LEU A 225 -2.66 13.23 -1.49
C LEU A 225 -1.76 13.54 -2.69
N GLU A 226 -1.00 12.55 -3.15
CA GLU A 226 -0.19 12.65 -4.36
C GLU A 226 -0.94 12.09 -5.57
N GLN A 227 -1.46 10.86 -5.44
CA GLN A 227 -2.16 10.15 -6.52
C GLN A 227 -3.12 9.12 -5.94
N VAL A 228 -4.25 8.90 -6.60
CA VAL A 228 -5.18 7.82 -6.29
C VAL A 228 -5.59 7.10 -7.58
N GLY A 229 -5.66 5.77 -7.53
CA GLY A 229 -6.01 5.00 -8.72
C GLY A 229 -5.95 3.49 -8.52
N LEU A 230 -6.25 2.76 -9.59
CA LEU A 230 -6.06 1.31 -9.64
C LEU A 230 -4.56 0.97 -9.58
N PRO A 231 -4.15 -0.14 -8.94
CA PRO A 231 -2.76 -0.59 -8.88
C PRO A 231 -1.96 -0.45 -10.18
N GLU A 232 -2.50 -0.97 -11.28
CA GLU A 232 -1.87 -0.93 -12.59
C GLU A 232 -1.71 0.50 -13.13
N ALA A 233 -2.76 1.32 -13.00
CA ALA A 233 -2.72 2.73 -13.42
C ALA A 233 -1.71 3.55 -12.60
N MET A 234 -1.57 3.26 -11.31
CA MET A 234 -0.58 3.90 -10.45
C MET A 234 0.85 3.57 -10.93
N TYR A 235 1.10 2.33 -11.34
CA TYR A 235 2.41 1.89 -11.82
C TYR A 235 2.77 2.42 -13.22
N LEU A 236 1.83 2.29 -14.16
CA LEU A 236 2.00 2.60 -15.58
C LEU A 236 1.82 4.08 -15.90
N ARG A 237 0.96 4.79 -15.15
CA ARG A 237 0.63 6.20 -15.40
C ARG A 237 0.80 7.03 -14.12
N PRO A 238 2.03 7.12 -13.57
CA PRO A 238 2.29 7.97 -12.42
C PRO A 238 2.11 9.45 -12.79
N VAL A 239 1.49 10.23 -11.90
CA VAL A 239 1.20 11.66 -12.15
C VAL A 239 2.40 12.57 -11.88
N SER A 240 3.47 12.04 -11.29
CA SER A 240 4.68 12.80 -10.96
C SER A 240 5.93 11.91 -10.95
N ALA A 241 7.11 12.54 -11.00
CA ALA A 241 8.39 11.88 -10.84
C ALA A 241 8.51 11.15 -9.48
N PHE A 242 7.92 11.72 -8.43
CA PHE A 242 7.87 11.08 -7.13
C PHE A 242 7.00 9.83 -7.17
N ALA A 243 5.79 9.89 -7.74
CA ALA A 243 4.95 8.72 -7.87
C ALA A 243 5.64 7.62 -8.69
N ALA A 244 6.29 8.00 -9.80
CA ALA A 244 7.03 7.07 -10.64
C ALA A 244 8.14 6.35 -9.85
N GLY A 245 9.03 7.10 -9.19
CA GLY A 245 10.15 6.54 -8.42
C GLY A 245 9.75 5.86 -7.10
N PHE A 246 8.66 6.32 -6.47
CA PHE A 246 8.17 5.70 -5.25
C PHE A 246 7.49 4.37 -5.55
N LEU A 247 6.70 4.24 -6.62
CA LEU A 247 5.94 3.03 -6.92
C LEU A 247 6.78 1.92 -7.58
N GLY A 248 7.96 2.25 -8.10
CA GLY A 248 8.89 1.27 -8.66
C GLY A 248 10.22 1.92 -9.03
N SER A 249 11.22 1.10 -9.35
CA SER A 249 12.49 1.60 -9.88
C SER A 249 12.26 2.33 -11.21
N VAL A 250 13.03 3.39 -11.44
CA VAL A 250 13.04 4.14 -12.71
C VAL A 250 14.46 4.55 -13.03
N ASN A 251 14.77 4.57 -14.32
CA ASN A 251 15.87 5.33 -14.87
C ASN A 251 15.38 6.73 -15.18
N SER A 252 16.18 7.76 -14.91
CA SER A 252 15.84 9.15 -15.23
C SER A 252 16.85 9.71 -16.23
N PHE A 253 16.34 10.27 -17.31
CA PHE A 253 17.15 10.89 -18.35
C PHE A 253 16.61 12.27 -18.70
N ALA A 254 17.49 13.16 -19.15
CA ALA A 254 17.05 14.35 -19.88
C ALA A 254 16.45 13.90 -21.22
N LEU A 255 15.30 14.45 -21.59
CA LEU A 255 14.68 14.26 -22.88
C LEU A 255 15.25 15.29 -23.85
N ASP A 256 16.30 14.90 -24.57
CA ASP A 256 17.03 15.70 -25.55
C ASP A 256 17.45 14.86 -26.77
N GLU A 257 18.23 15.45 -27.68
CA GLU A 257 18.76 14.72 -28.83
C GLU A 257 19.67 13.56 -28.43
N THR A 258 20.39 13.67 -27.31
CA THR A 258 21.24 12.61 -26.78
C THR A 258 20.39 11.40 -26.42
N PHE A 259 19.26 11.59 -25.75
CA PHE A 259 18.31 10.51 -25.44
C PHE A 259 17.77 9.86 -26.72
N SER A 260 17.25 10.64 -27.67
CA SER A 260 16.70 10.11 -28.93
C SER A 260 17.75 9.29 -29.71
N ARG A 261 18.98 9.80 -29.83
CA ARG A 261 20.09 9.08 -30.49
C ARG A 261 20.50 7.82 -29.72
N THR A 262 20.50 7.88 -28.39
CA THR A 262 20.98 6.77 -27.53
C THR A 262 20.01 5.60 -27.53
N PHE A 263 18.69 5.86 -27.49
CA PHE A 263 17.67 4.82 -27.35
C PHE A 263 16.86 4.54 -28.64
N GLY A 264 17.16 5.24 -29.73
CA GLY A 264 16.44 5.08 -31.00
C GLY A 264 14.99 5.58 -30.96
N ALA A 265 14.68 6.50 -30.05
CA ALA A 265 13.37 7.13 -29.96
C ALA A 265 13.24 8.27 -30.99
N ALA A 266 12.03 8.49 -31.52
CA ALA A 266 11.76 9.64 -32.38
C ALA A 266 12.19 10.95 -31.69
N ALA A 267 12.65 11.94 -32.46
CA ALA A 267 13.08 13.23 -31.92
C ALA A 267 11.97 13.81 -31.05
N ALA A 268 12.26 13.99 -29.76
CA ALA A 268 11.25 14.48 -28.84
C ALA A 268 10.95 15.96 -29.15
N PRO A 269 9.69 16.35 -29.40
CA PRO A 269 9.33 17.73 -29.71
C PRO A 269 9.43 18.67 -28.50
N ARG A 270 9.83 18.17 -27.32
CA ARG A 270 9.89 18.92 -26.05
C ARG A 270 11.12 18.50 -25.24
N THR A 271 11.76 19.48 -24.62
CA THR A 271 12.76 19.29 -23.57
C THR A 271 12.06 18.92 -22.25
N GLY A 272 12.57 17.92 -21.53
CA GLY A 272 11.99 17.50 -20.26
C GLY A 272 12.82 16.43 -19.55
N GLN A 273 12.24 15.78 -18.54
CA GLN A 273 12.77 14.53 -18.00
C GLN A 273 11.91 13.37 -18.47
N VAL A 274 12.54 12.25 -18.79
CA VAL A 274 11.89 10.99 -19.13
C VAL A 274 12.29 9.94 -18.09
N PHE A 275 11.29 9.20 -17.62
CA PHE A 275 11.47 8.12 -16.67
C PHE A 275 11.19 6.79 -17.36
N VAL A 276 12.16 5.88 -17.36
CA VAL A 276 12.04 4.58 -18.02
C VAL A 276 12.17 3.47 -16.98
N ARG A 277 11.16 2.62 -16.90
CA ARG A 277 11.19 1.44 -16.02
C ARG A 277 12.30 0.46 -16.45
N PRO A 278 13.09 -0.11 -15.52
CA PRO A 278 14.15 -1.06 -15.87
C PRO A 278 13.69 -2.26 -16.70
N GLU A 279 12.48 -2.76 -16.48
CA GLU A 279 11.88 -3.87 -17.23
C GLU A 279 11.41 -3.47 -18.64
N ARG A 280 11.40 -2.18 -18.96
CA ARG A 280 11.14 -1.65 -20.32
C ARG A 280 12.42 -1.39 -21.10
N ILE A 281 13.58 -1.65 -20.50
CA ILE A 281 14.87 -1.54 -21.17
C ILE A 281 15.26 -2.89 -21.76
N VAL A 282 15.36 -2.92 -23.09
CA VAL A 282 15.74 -4.10 -23.86
C VAL A 282 17.23 -4.07 -24.14
N LEU A 283 17.93 -5.14 -23.76
CA LEU A 283 19.36 -5.34 -24.04
C LEU A 283 19.53 -6.23 -25.27
N VAL A 284 20.31 -5.78 -26.24
CA VAL A 284 20.63 -6.53 -27.45
C VAL A 284 22.14 -6.76 -27.52
N ARG A 285 22.55 -8.04 -27.65
CA ARG A 285 23.95 -8.40 -27.87
C ARG A 285 24.32 -8.11 -29.33
N ASP A 286 25.25 -7.21 -29.55
CA ASP A 286 25.73 -6.84 -30.88
C ASP A 286 27.25 -6.64 -30.96
N GLY A 287 27.97 -6.79 -29.83
CA GLY A 287 29.43 -6.72 -29.76
C GLY A 287 30.02 -5.31 -29.98
N GLN A 288 29.22 -4.35 -30.44
CA GLN A 288 29.62 -2.96 -30.70
C GLN A 288 28.69 -1.92 -30.06
N GLY A 289 27.68 -2.35 -29.29
CA GLY A 289 26.70 -1.46 -28.70
C GLY A 289 27.31 -0.41 -27.79
N ALA A 290 26.65 0.73 -27.65
CA ALA A 290 27.18 1.92 -26.96
C ALA A 290 27.33 1.75 -25.44
N PHE A 291 26.82 0.66 -24.87
CA PHE A 291 26.84 0.38 -23.44
C PHE A 291 27.68 -0.84 -23.11
N SER A 292 28.27 -0.83 -21.93
CA SER A 292 28.94 -2.00 -21.35
C SER A 292 28.33 -2.38 -20.01
N VAL A 293 28.14 -3.69 -19.82
CA VAL A 293 27.64 -4.26 -18.56
C VAL A 293 28.68 -4.07 -17.47
N VAL A 294 28.32 -3.38 -16.40
CA VAL A 294 29.16 -3.20 -15.21
C VAL A 294 28.88 -4.28 -14.19
N GLU A 295 27.60 -4.63 -14.02
CA GLU A 295 27.16 -5.56 -13.00
C GLU A 295 25.96 -6.38 -13.52
N ALA A 296 25.93 -7.66 -13.11
CA ALA A 296 24.81 -8.56 -13.34
C ALA A 296 24.47 -9.26 -12.01
N LEU A 297 23.33 -8.94 -11.42
CA LEU A 297 22.87 -9.51 -10.15
C LEU A 297 21.66 -10.41 -10.39
N PHE A 298 21.77 -11.68 -9.98
CA PHE A 298 20.68 -12.63 -10.06
C PHE A 298 19.64 -12.36 -8.96
N MET A 299 18.41 -12.04 -9.36
CA MET A 299 17.28 -11.71 -8.47
C MET A 299 16.22 -12.82 -8.43
N GLY A 300 16.54 -14.03 -8.92
CA GLY A 300 15.58 -15.13 -9.04
C GLY A 300 14.81 -15.08 -10.35
N ALA A 301 13.67 -14.37 -10.36
CA ALA A 301 12.78 -14.27 -11.53
C ALA A 301 13.38 -13.46 -12.70
N TYR A 302 14.30 -12.55 -12.38
CA TYR A 302 15.00 -11.71 -13.35
C TYR A 302 16.47 -11.53 -12.95
N VAL A 303 17.26 -10.99 -13.85
CA VAL A 303 18.62 -10.51 -13.60
C VAL A 303 18.60 -8.99 -13.71
N ARG A 304 19.12 -8.31 -12.69
CA ARG A 304 19.30 -6.87 -12.69
C ARG A 304 20.68 -6.54 -13.25
N TYR A 305 20.69 -5.73 -14.29
CA TYR A 305 21.90 -5.25 -14.95
C TYR A 305 22.12 -3.77 -14.65
N ARG A 306 23.36 -3.39 -14.36
CA ARG A 306 23.81 -1.98 -14.39
C ARG A 306 24.77 -1.77 -15.55
N LEU A 307 24.55 -0.73 -16.32
CA LEU A 307 25.27 -0.42 -17.56
C LEU A 307 25.79 1.01 -17.50
N HIS A 308 26.98 1.22 -18.06
CA HIS A 308 27.49 2.56 -18.35
C HIS A 308 27.63 2.74 -19.86
N LYS A 309 27.53 3.98 -20.32
CA LYS A 309 27.79 4.33 -21.71
C LYS A 309 29.30 4.47 -21.90
N VAL A 310 29.90 3.75 -22.85
CA VAL A 310 31.36 3.58 -22.87
C VAL A 310 32.10 4.86 -23.21
N ASP A 311 31.56 5.67 -24.14
CA ASP A 311 32.21 6.89 -24.63
C ASP A 311 31.66 8.17 -23.97
N ASP A 312 30.91 8.04 -22.87
CA ASP A 312 30.24 9.15 -22.19
C ASP A 312 30.07 8.85 -20.70
N SER A 313 31.09 9.15 -19.91
CA SER A 313 31.08 8.96 -18.45
C SER A 313 30.14 9.92 -17.72
N GLY A 314 29.67 10.98 -18.38
CA GLY A 314 28.66 11.89 -17.86
C GLY A 314 27.24 11.36 -18.04
N PHE A 315 27.05 10.32 -18.86
CA PHE A 315 25.75 9.69 -19.04
C PHE A 315 25.32 8.92 -17.77
N PRO A 316 24.07 9.06 -17.32
CA PRO A 316 23.57 8.33 -16.15
C PRO A 316 23.70 6.81 -16.31
N MET A 317 24.01 6.13 -15.21
CA MET A 317 23.97 4.66 -15.18
C MET A 317 22.57 4.17 -15.55
N VAL A 318 22.53 3.13 -16.39
CA VAL A 318 21.28 2.52 -16.85
C VAL A 318 21.07 1.20 -16.10
N GLU A 319 19.93 1.06 -15.45
CA GLU A 319 19.45 -0.18 -14.85
C GLU A 319 18.45 -0.86 -15.79
N ALA A 320 18.65 -2.15 -16.06
CA ALA A 320 17.74 -2.96 -16.87
C ALA A 320 17.40 -4.27 -16.15
N HIS A 321 16.15 -4.69 -16.21
CA HIS A 321 15.69 -5.96 -15.63
C HIS A 321 15.32 -6.90 -16.76
N ARG A 322 15.98 -8.07 -16.80
CA ARG A 322 15.73 -9.07 -17.84
C ARG A 322 15.21 -10.37 -17.21
N PRO A 323 14.12 -10.97 -17.73
CA PRO A 323 13.65 -12.26 -17.24
C PRO A 323 14.76 -13.31 -17.22
N ASN A 324 14.79 -14.14 -16.17
CA ASN A 324 15.82 -15.16 -16.02
C ASN A 324 15.73 -16.29 -17.08
N SER A 325 14.58 -16.42 -17.75
CA SER A 325 14.39 -17.34 -18.88
C SER A 325 15.18 -16.94 -20.13
N GLU A 326 15.70 -15.72 -20.20
CA GLU A 326 16.40 -15.20 -21.35
C GLU A 326 17.93 -15.29 -21.24
N ALA A 327 18.62 -15.13 -22.38
CA ALA A 327 20.07 -15.17 -22.45
C ALA A 327 20.72 -14.09 -21.55
N ARG A 328 21.75 -14.49 -20.80
CA ARG A 328 22.44 -13.63 -19.85
C ARG A 328 23.57 -12.83 -20.51
N PHE A 329 23.91 -11.73 -19.86
CA PHE A 329 25.12 -10.94 -20.11
C PHE A 329 26.08 -11.04 -18.94
N ALA A 330 27.37 -10.99 -19.23
CA ALA A 330 28.45 -10.92 -18.25
C ALA A 330 28.97 -9.47 -18.15
N PRO A 331 29.52 -9.08 -16.99
CA PRO A 331 30.28 -7.83 -16.90
C PRO A 331 31.34 -7.75 -18.00
N GLY A 332 31.44 -6.58 -18.65
CA GLY A 332 32.29 -6.32 -19.81
C GLY A 332 31.60 -6.51 -21.17
N ASP A 333 30.48 -7.23 -21.24
CA ASP A 333 29.73 -7.39 -22.49
C ASP A 333 29.29 -6.03 -23.06
N ARG A 334 29.48 -5.83 -24.37
CA ARG A 334 28.97 -4.69 -25.12
C ARG A 334 27.54 -4.97 -25.59
N VAL A 335 26.63 -4.04 -25.30
CA VAL A 335 25.20 -4.17 -25.60
C VAL A 335 24.63 -2.88 -26.17
N THR A 336 23.68 -3.02 -27.09
CA THR A 336 22.77 -1.93 -27.46
C THR A 336 21.56 -1.94 -26.54
N VAL A 337 21.17 -0.74 -26.11
CA VAL A 337 20.04 -0.51 -25.23
C VAL A 337 18.90 0.12 -26.04
N ARG A 338 17.69 -0.43 -25.92
CA ARG A 338 16.47 0.12 -26.53
C ARG A 338 15.39 0.31 -25.47
N VAL A 339 14.52 1.28 -25.69
CA VAL A 339 13.31 1.51 -24.87
C VAL A 339 12.09 1.10 -25.67
N VAL A 340 11.17 0.36 -25.06
CA VAL A 340 9.89 0.00 -25.69
C VAL A 340 9.00 1.25 -25.72
N PRO A 341 8.56 1.76 -26.90
CA PRO A 341 7.91 3.07 -27.01
C PRO A 341 6.46 3.18 -26.51
N GLU A 342 5.83 2.10 -26.04
CA GLU A 342 4.37 2.07 -25.79
C GLU A 342 3.92 2.74 -24.47
N ASP A 343 4.81 3.41 -23.72
CA ASP A 343 4.47 4.21 -22.52
C ASP A 343 5.14 5.59 -22.50
#